data_AF-A0A967AAP6-F1
#
_entry.id   AF-A0A967AAP6-F1
#
_cell.length_a   1.000
_cell.length_b   1.000
_cell.length_c   1.000
_cell.angle_alpha   90.00
_cell.angle_beta   90.00
_cell.angle_gamma   90.00
#
_symmetry.space_group_name_H-M   'P 1'
#
loop_
_entity.id
_entity.type
_entity.pdbx_description
1 polymer ?
#
loop_
_entity_poly.entity_id
_entity_poly.type
_entity_poly.pdbx_seq_one_letter_code
_entity_poly.pdbx_strand_id
1 'polypeptide(L)'
;MKKSISFSILLLVIINLTGCSSIKVSDVWKSEQFEAIKDNKVLVIARTDNTQARLAFEGELKEQLEKNGVKATASATTLPTKIKVEKELSQDQKMAFRDFLKNEAYDGVVLSVIKDVKETTRTVTEGGYYAGATLPRYYPYYYTGFFSYYYNPLSYSSFGTYVEPSSTTYSYKTYIVETVVYDLNQKEGEQLLAVITASIEDPYNLDKFAKTYAKKLVKSLK
;
A
#
# COMPACT_ATOMS: atom_id res chain seq x y z
N MET A 1 -2.43 6.47 42.85
CA MET A 1 -3.41 6.00 41.85
C MET A 1 -3.51 6.88 40.59
N LYS A 2 -3.29 8.21 40.64
CA LYS A 2 -3.31 9.07 39.43
C LYS A 2 -2.13 8.87 38.45
N LYS A 3 -0.96 8.42 38.94
CA LYS A 3 0.25 8.21 38.11
C LYS A 3 0.18 6.97 37.19
N SER A 4 -0.52 5.90 37.58
CA SER A 4 -0.67 4.72 36.71
C SER A 4 -1.67 4.95 35.58
N ILE A 5 -2.73 5.72 35.83
CA ILE A 5 -3.72 6.12 34.81
C ILE A 5 -3.06 6.98 33.71
N SER A 6 -2.16 7.89 34.09
CA SER A 6 -1.40 8.70 33.13
C SER A 6 -0.45 7.86 32.25
N PHE A 7 0.10 6.77 32.79
CA PHE A 7 1.01 5.88 32.05
C PHE A 7 0.23 4.98 31.07
N SER A 8 -0.96 4.52 31.46
CA SER A 8 -1.85 3.75 30.57
C SER A 8 -2.38 4.58 29.39
N ILE A 9 -2.64 5.88 29.60
CA ILE A 9 -3.08 6.78 28.52
C ILE A 9 -1.92 7.06 27.54
N LEU A 10 -0.68 7.21 28.03
CA LEU A 10 0.49 7.41 27.17
C LEU A 10 0.80 6.16 26.31
N LEU A 11 0.64 4.96 26.88
CA LEU A 11 0.80 3.71 26.14
C LEU A 11 -0.27 3.51 25.06
N LEU A 12 -1.51 3.96 25.32
CA LEU A 12 -2.61 3.92 24.35
C LEU A 12 -2.38 4.88 23.17
N VAL A 13 -1.74 6.03 23.39
CA VAL A 13 -1.41 7.01 22.34
C VAL A 13 -0.26 6.53 21.44
N ILE A 14 0.71 5.79 21.99
CA ILE A 14 1.86 5.27 21.22
C ILE A 14 1.44 4.11 20.28
N ILE A 15 0.42 3.33 20.63
CA ILE A 15 -0.08 2.21 19.80
C ILE A 15 -0.82 2.70 18.54
N ASN A 16 -1.22 3.97 18.46
CA ASN A 16 -1.96 4.50 17.31
C ASN A 16 -1.09 4.99 16.13
N LEU A 17 0.25 4.85 16.21
CA LEU A 17 1.16 5.30 15.13
C LEU A 17 1.52 4.21 14.11
N THR A 18 1.00 2.99 14.23
CA THR A 18 1.22 1.91 13.24
C THR A 18 0.23 2.03 12.08
N GLY A 19 0.37 3.07 11.27
CA GLY A 19 -0.64 3.40 10.25
C GLY A 19 -0.11 4.01 8.97
N CYS A 20 1.19 3.94 8.67
CA CYS A 20 1.66 4.28 7.33
C CYS A 20 1.30 3.12 6.39
N SER A 21 0.02 3.05 5.98
CA SER A 21 -0.41 2.13 4.94
C SER A 21 0.29 2.54 3.65
N SER A 22 0.92 1.60 2.96
CA SER A 22 1.55 1.81 1.65
C SER A 22 0.55 2.15 0.52
N ILE A 23 -0.74 2.23 0.84
CA ILE A 23 -1.82 2.60 -0.07
C ILE A 23 -2.21 4.05 0.17
N LYS A 24 -2.19 4.88 -0.87
CA LYS A 24 -2.73 6.25 -0.83
C LYS A 24 -3.79 6.39 -1.92
N VAL A 25 -5.02 6.73 -1.53
CA VAL A 25 -6.07 7.11 -2.49
C VAL A 25 -5.78 8.55 -2.88
N SER A 26 -5.49 8.80 -4.16
CA SER A 26 -5.08 10.10 -4.66
C SER A 26 -6.25 10.91 -5.23
N ASP A 27 -7.23 10.24 -5.84
CA ASP A 27 -8.40 10.90 -6.43
C ASP A 27 -9.64 10.01 -6.36
N VAL A 28 -10.81 10.65 -6.20
CA VAL A 28 -12.11 9.99 -6.12
C VAL A 28 -13.16 10.87 -6.77
N TRP A 29 -13.77 10.36 -7.82
CA TRP A 29 -14.96 10.93 -8.43
C TRP A 29 -16.12 9.94 -8.32
N LYS A 30 -17.32 10.45 -8.00
CA LYS A 30 -18.57 9.67 -7.94
C LYS A 30 -19.70 10.41 -8.63
N SER A 31 -20.56 9.67 -9.32
CA SER A 31 -21.78 10.20 -9.92
C SER A 31 -22.87 10.39 -8.86
N GLU A 32 -23.86 11.21 -9.16
CA GLU A 32 -25.05 11.39 -8.30
C GLU A 32 -25.89 10.10 -8.20
N GLN A 33 -25.76 9.21 -9.19
CA GLN A 33 -26.49 7.96 -9.30
C GLN A 33 -25.74 6.77 -8.68
N PHE A 34 -24.64 7.02 -7.95
CA PHE A 34 -23.79 5.96 -7.41
C PHE A 34 -24.56 4.92 -6.57
N GLU A 35 -25.60 5.35 -5.85
CA GLU A 35 -26.43 4.47 -5.00
C GLU A 35 -27.14 3.36 -5.79
N ALA A 36 -27.37 3.53 -7.10
CA ALA A 36 -27.99 2.51 -7.95
C ALA A 36 -27.20 1.19 -7.97
N ILE A 37 -25.89 1.23 -7.70
CA ILE A 37 -25.04 0.02 -7.69
C ILE A 37 -25.44 -1.01 -6.64
N LYS A 38 -26.20 -0.63 -5.60
CA LYS A 38 -26.64 -1.53 -4.52
C LYS A 38 -27.68 -2.55 -4.99
N ASP A 39 -28.47 -2.21 -6.00
CA ASP A 39 -29.48 -3.10 -6.56
C ASP A 39 -28.87 -4.09 -7.57
N ASN A 40 -27.65 -3.80 -8.04
CA ASN A 40 -26.96 -4.56 -9.07
C ASN A 40 -26.29 -5.84 -8.53
N LYS A 41 -26.25 -6.88 -9.37
CA LYS A 41 -25.30 -7.98 -9.31
C LYS A 41 -24.00 -7.55 -10.01
N VAL A 42 -22.98 -7.31 -9.21
CA VAL A 42 -21.70 -6.72 -9.62
C VAL A 42 -20.65 -7.80 -9.90
N LEU A 43 -19.98 -7.71 -11.05
CA LEU A 43 -18.78 -8.48 -11.35
C LEU A 43 -17.53 -7.65 -11.01
N VAL A 44 -16.66 -8.18 -10.17
CA VAL A 44 -15.37 -7.57 -9.81
C VAL A 44 -14.28 -8.15 -10.70
N ILE A 45 -13.52 -7.28 -11.37
CA ILE A 45 -12.47 -7.64 -12.33
C ILE A 45 -11.21 -6.85 -12.02
N ALA A 46 -10.07 -7.53 -11.86
CA ALA A 46 -8.76 -6.91 -11.86
C ALA A 46 -7.97 -7.33 -13.11
N ARG A 47 -7.49 -6.34 -13.88
CA ARG A 47 -6.61 -6.57 -15.04
C ARG A 47 -5.17 -6.65 -14.59
N THR A 48 -4.74 -7.87 -14.31
CA THR A 48 -3.35 -8.21 -13.99
C THR A 48 -3.04 -9.62 -14.50
N ASP A 49 -1.79 -9.84 -14.90
CA ASP A 49 -1.23 -11.15 -15.24
C ASP A 49 -0.89 -11.97 -13.99
N ASN A 50 -0.77 -11.33 -12.82
CA ASN A 50 -0.53 -12.00 -11.55
C ASN A 50 -1.82 -12.63 -11.00
N THR A 51 -1.97 -13.94 -11.22
CA THR A 51 -3.16 -14.69 -10.80
C THR A 51 -3.38 -14.70 -9.28
N GLN A 52 -2.31 -14.77 -8.49
CA GLN A 52 -2.43 -14.73 -7.02
C GLN A 52 -2.94 -13.36 -6.56
N ALA A 53 -2.36 -12.28 -7.10
CA ALA A 53 -2.80 -10.91 -6.83
C ALA A 53 -4.26 -10.70 -7.21
N ARG A 54 -4.65 -11.22 -8.37
CA ARG A 54 -6.04 -11.18 -8.83
C ARG A 54 -6.99 -11.89 -7.88
N LEU A 55 -6.67 -13.11 -7.45
CA LEU A 55 -7.50 -13.89 -6.52
C LEU A 55 -7.66 -13.19 -5.16
N ALA A 56 -6.55 -12.74 -4.57
CA ALA A 56 -6.56 -12.07 -3.27
C ALA A 56 -7.35 -10.75 -3.34
N PHE A 57 -7.10 -9.94 -4.37
CA PHE A 57 -7.73 -8.65 -4.56
C PHE A 57 -9.24 -8.76 -4.83
N GLU A 58 -9.64 -9.56 -5.82
CA GLU A 58 -11.04 -9.67 -6.19
C GLU A 58 -11.85 -10.34 -5.08
N GLY A 59 -11.27 -11.28 -4.34
CA GLY A 59 -11.89 -11.90 -3.17
C GLY A 59 -12.14 -10.92 -2.03
N GLU A 60 -11.12 -10.14 -1.63
CA GLU A 60 -11.26 -9.14 -0.57
C GLU A 60 -12.22 -8.01 -0.98
N LEU A 61 -12.16 -7.55 -2.24
CA LEU A 61 -13.07 -6.51 -2.71
C LEU A 61 -14.52 -7.00 -2.78
N LYS A 62 -14.75 -8.24 -3.23
CA LYS A 62 -16.05 -8.89 -3.13
C LYS A 62 -16.57 -8.88 -1.70
N GLU A 63 -15.79 -9.35 -0.73
CA GLU A 63 -16.21 -9.43 0.67
C GLU A 63 -16.53 -8.04 1.25
N GLN A 64 -15.74 -7.02 0.91
CA GLN A 64 -16.02 -5.64 1.35
C GLN A 64 -17.28 -5.07 0.71
N LEU A 65 -17.55 -5.35 -0.57
CA LEU A 65 -18.78 -4.93 -1.25
C LEU A 65 -20.02 -5.61 -0.63
N GLU A 66 -19.96 -6.91 -0.41
CA GLU A 66 -21.05 -7.68 0.23
C GLU A 66 -21.36 -7.17 1.64
N LYS A 67 -20.34 -6.85 2.44
CA LYS A 67 -20.50 -6.22 3.77
C LYS A 67 -21.21 -4.86 3.73
N ASN A 68 -21.24 -4.20 2.57
CA ASN A 68 -21.90 -2.91 2.38
C ASN A 68 -23.19 -3.05 1.54
N GLY A 69 -23.73 -4.27 1.42
CA GLY A 69 -25.03 -4.53 0.82
C GLY A 69 -25.04 -4.69 -0.69
N VAL A 70 -23.86 -4.75 -1.34
CA VAL A 70 -23.75 -4.94 -2.80
C VAL A 70 -23.54 -6.42 -3.11
N LYS A 71 -24.34 -7.00 -4.02
CA LYS A 71 -24.15 -8.38 -4.47
C LYS A 71 -22.96 -8.45 -5.41
N ALA A 72 -21.84 -9.04 -4.99
CA ALA A 72 -20.61 -9.05 -5.76
C ALA A 72 -20.11 -10.46 -6.06
N THR A 73 -19.51 -10.65 -7.23
CA THR A 73 -18.80 -11.89 -7.60
C THR A 73 -17.40 -11.57 -8.10
N ALA A 74 -16.40 -12.35 -7.67
CA ALA A 74 -15.04 -12.26 -8.19
C ALA A 74 -14.94 -12.97 -9.55
N SER A 75 -14.46 -12.27 -10.57
CA SER A 75 -14.22 -12.82 -11.90
C SER A 75 -13.12 -13.89 -11.92
N ALA A 76 -12.19 -13.86 -10.96
CA ALA A 76 -11.09 -14.81 -10.86
C ALA A 76 -11.58 -16.27 -10.72
N THR A 77 -12.77 -16.46 -10.17
CA THR A 77 -13.37 -17.79 -9.95
C THR A 77 -14.50 -18.12 -10.93
N THR A 78 -15.05 -17.13 -11.65
CA THR A 78 -16.27 -17.31 -12.46
C THR A 78 -16.08 -17.01 -13.94
N LEU A 79 -15.04 -16.26 -14.31
CA LEU A 79 -14.80 -15.89 -15.69
C LEU A 79 -14.38 -17.12 -16.51
N PRO A 80 -15.00 -17.35 -17.69
CA PRO A 80 -14.61 -18.45 -18.58
C PRO A 80 -13.12 -18.41 -18.94
N THR A 81 -12.43 -19.55 -18.89
CA THR A 81 -10.97 -19.68 -19.13
C THR A 81 -10.50 -19.13 -20.49
N LYS A 82 -11.41 -19.06 -21.46
CA LYS A 82 -11.15 -18.49 -22.79
C LYS A 82 -11.03 -16.96 -22.80
N ILE A 83 -11.47 -16.27 -21.75
CA ILE A 83 -11.43 -14.80 -21.65
C ILE A 83 -10.21 -14.41 -20.82
N LYS A 84 -9.28 -13.70 -21.46
CA LYS A 84 -8.04 -13.23 -20.84
C LYS A 84 -8.17 -11.77 -20.45
N VAL A 85 -8.14 -11.46 -19.17
CA VAL A 85 -8.36 -10.10 -18.65
C VAL A 85 -7.13 -9.20 -18.85
N GLU A 86 -5.96 -9.80 -19.03
CA GLU A 86 -4.66 -9.17 -19.14
C GLU A 86 -4.27 -8.78 -20.58
N LYS A 87 -5.07 -9.18 -21.57
CA LYS A 87 -4.81 -8.90 -23.00
C LYS A 87 -6.01 -8.25 -23.68
N GLU A 88 -5.75 -7.66 -24.84
CA GLU A 88 -6.84 -7.28 -25.73
C GLU A 88 -7.65 -8.52 -26.16
N LEU A 89 -8.97 -8.42 -26.04
CA LEU A 89 -9.88 -9.49 -26.42
C LEU A 89 -10.10 -9.50 -27.94
N SER A 90 -10.09 -10.68 -28.55
CA SER A 90 -10.58 -10.88 -29.92
C SER A 90 -12.08 -10.57 -30.01
N GLN A 91 -12.61 -10.42 -31.23
CA GLN A 91 -14.06 -10.19 -31.41
C GLN A 91 -14.90 -11.32 -30.80
N ASP A 92 -14.49 -12.57 -30.97
CA ASP A 92 -15.16 -13.74 -30.37
C ASP A 92 -15.13 -13.71 -28.84
N GLN A 93 -14.00 -13.30 -28.26
CA GLN A 93 -13.88 -13.14 -26.81
C GLN A 93 -14.73 -11.97 -26.30
N LYS A 94 -14.83 -10.86 -27.05
CA LYS A 94 -15.71 -9.73 -26.72
C LYS A 94 -17.18 -10.16 -26.73
N MET A 95 -17.61 -10.95 -27.71
CA MET A 95 -18.96 -11.53 -27.76
C MET A 95 -19.20 -12.46 -26.58
N ALA A 96 -18.29 -13.41 -26.34
CA ALA A 96 -18.41 -14.34 -25.23
C ALA A 96 -18.45 -13.66 -23.86
N PHE A 97 -17.73 -12.55 -23.67
CA PHE A 97 -17.78 -11.76 -22.45
C PHE A 97 -19.14 -11.07 -22.27
N ARG A 98 -19.70 -10.50 -23.35
CA ARG A 98 -21.05 -9.92 -23.31
C ARG A 98 -22.12 -10.96 -23.01
N ASP A 99 -22.03 -12.13 -23.62
CA ASP A 99 -22.98 -13.22 -23.38
C ASP A 99 -22.86 -13.76 -21.94
N PHE A 100 -21.63 -13.85 -21.41
CA PHE A 100 -21.39 -14.21 -20.02
C PHE A 100 -22.06 -13.21 -19.06
N LEU A 101 -21.85 -11.90 -19.26
CA LEU A 101 -22.50 -10.87 -18.43
C LEU A 101 -24.02 -11.00 -18.45
N LYS A 102 -24.61 -11.20 -19.63
CA LYS A 102 -26.07 -11.34 -19.80
C LYS A 102 -26.61 -12.62 -19.16
N ASN A 103 -26.01 -13.78 -19.45
CA ASN A 103 -26.48 -15.08 -18.98
C ASN A 103 -26.41 -15.21 -17.46
N GLU A 104 -25.37 -14.63 -16.87
CA GLU A 104 -25.20 -14.58 -15.42
C GLU A 104 -25.93 -13.41 -14.76
N ALA A 105 -26.64 -12.60 -15.55
CA ALA A 105 -27.37 -11.41 -15.10
C ALA A 105 -26.51 -10.43 -14.28
N TYR A 106 -25.28 -10.18 -14.75
CA TYR A 106 -24.45 -9.09 -14.22
C TYR A 106 -24.85 -7.77 -14.88
N ASP A 107 -25.25 -6.82 -14.05
CA ASP A 107 -25.66 -5.47 -14.41
C ASP A 107 -24.76 -4.41 -13.78
N GLY A 108 -23.77 -4.78 -12.96
CA GLY A 108 -22.70 -3.89 -12.53
C GLY A 108 -21.32 -4.48 -12.77
N VAL A 109 -20.33 -3.61 -13.00
CA VAL A 109 -18.92 -4.01 -13.12
C VAL A 109 -18.03 -3.10 -12.30
N VAL A 110 -17.18 -3.69 -11.47
CA VAL A 110 -16.06 -2.98 -10.81
C VAL A 110 -14.78 -3.45 -11.47
N LEU A 111 -14.10 -2.56 -12.19
CA LEU A 111 -12.91 -2.87 -12.97
C LEU A 111 -11.70 -2.13 -12.39
N SER A 112 -10.67 -2.86 -12.00
CA SER A 112 -9.38 -2.32 -11.53
C SER A 112 -8.28 -2.55 -12.56
N VAL A 113 -7.53 -1.51 -12.90
CA VAL A 113 -6.45 -1.54 -13.91
C VAL A 113 -5.22 -0.83 -13.39
N ILE A 114 -4.04 -1.44 -13.57
CA ILE A 114 -2.76 -0.77 -13.34
C ILE A 114 -2.51 0.21 -14.49
N LYS A 115 -2.39 1.50 -14.16
CA LYS A 115 -2.15 2.59 -15.13
C LYS A 115 -0.68 2.92 -15.29
N ASP A 116 0.10 2.75 -14.22
CA ASP A 116 1.53 3.08 -14.19
C ASP A 116 2.26 2.25 -13.13
N VAL A 117 3.56 2.03 -13.33
CA VAL A 117 4.46 1.37 -12.39
C VAL A 117 5.76 2.17 -12.31
N LYS A 118 6.02 2.77 -11.15
CA LYS A 118 7.22 3.58 -10.92
C LYS A 118 8.22 2.79 -10.09
N GLU A 119 9.45 2.65 -10.57
CA GLU A 119 10.56 2.10 -9.80
C GLU A 119 11.29 3.24 -9.10
N THR A 120 11.50 3.12 -7.79
CA THR A 120 12.23 4.10 -6.98
C THR A 120 13.38 3.40 -6.26
N THR A 121 14.56 4.01 -6.30
CA THR A 121 15.74 3.57 -5.57
C THR A 121 15.99 4.50 -4.39
N ARG A 122 16.26 3.91 -3.22
CA ARG A 122 16.62 4.63 -2.01
C ARG A 122 17.92 4.06 -1.45
N THR A 123 18.96 4.89 -1.42
CA THR A 123 20.22 4.54 -0.75
C THR A 123 20.17 5.06 0.68
N VAL A 124 20.35 4.15 1.63
CA VAL A 124 20.53 4.49 3.04
C VAL A 124 22.01 4.29 3.34
N THR A 125 22.68 5.37 3.75
CA THR A 125 24.07 5.33 4.22
C THR A 125 24.06 5.40 5.74
N GLU A 126 24.60 4.38 6.39
CA GLU A 126 24.86 4.33 7.83
C GLU A 126 26.36 4.44 8.07
N GLY A 127 26.80 5.11 9.14
CA GLY A 127 28.23 5.36 9.41
C GLY A 127 28.74 6.67 8.81
N GLY A 128 30.06 6.81 8.66
CA GLY A 128 30.69 8.04 8.20
C GLY A 128 30.87 9.11 9.28
N TYR A 129 30.86 8.71 10.55
CA TYR A 129 31.06 9.61 11.69
C TYR A 129 32.08 9.04 12.67
N TYR A 130 32.72 9.93 13.43
CA TYR A 130 33.58 9.53 14.54
C TYR A 130 32.71 9.25 15.76
N ALA A 131 32.69 8.00 16.20
CA ALA A 131 32.14 7.65 17.51
C ALA A 131 33.10 8.22 18.57
N GLY A 132 32.64 9.24 19.30
CA GLY A 132 33.45 9.87 20.33
C GLY A 132 33.88 8.85 21.38
N ALA A 133 35.17 8.82 21.71
CA ALA A 133 35.65 8.07 22.86
C ALA A 133 34.97 8.64 24.12
N THR A 134 34.39 7.77 24.95
CA THR A 134 33.94 8.15 26.28
C THR A 134 35.19 8.52 27.07
N LEU A 135 35.50 9.81 27.20
CA LEU A 135 36.55 10.24 28.11
C LEU A 135 36.21 9.70 29.49
N PRO A 136 37.12 8.95 30.14
CA PRO A 136 36.92 8.58 31.53
C PRO A 136 36.62 9.86 32.30
N ARG A 137 35.57 9.87 33.13
CA ARG A 137 35.21 11.00 34.01
C ARG A 137 36.31 11.38 35.02
N TYR A 138 37.49 10.77 34.92
CA TYR A 138 38.60 10.90 35.80
C TYR A 138 39.79 11.48 35.03
N TYR A 139 40.11 12.74 35.31
CA TYR A 139 41.32 13.37 34.79
C TYR A 139 42.55 12.62 35.36
N PRO A 140 43.44 12.10 34.50
CA PRO A 140 44.61 11.39 34.98
C PRO A 140 45.53 12.30 35.81
N TYR A 141 46.17 11.76 36.84
CA TYR A 141 46.98 12.52 37.81
C TYR A 141 48.11 13.37 37.17
N TYR A 142 48.55 13.01 35.96
CA TYR A 142 49.58 13.74 35.21
C TYR A 142 49.12 15.09 34.61
N TYR A 143 47.82 15.39 34.60
CA TYR A 143 47.28 16.69 34.15
C TYR A 143 47.47 17.82 35.17
N THR A 144 47.95 17.54 36.37
CA THR A 144 48.05 18.51 37.48
C THR A 144 49.26 19.45 37.37
N GLY A 145 50.24 19.16 36.51
CA GLY A 145 51.44 19.98 36.33
C GLY A 145 51.90 20.04 34.87
N PHE A 146 52.32 21.23 34.43
CA PHE A 146 52.71 21.51 33.04
C PHE A 146 53.78 20.53 32.50
N PHE A 147 54.86 20.33 33.26
CA PHE A 147 55.95 19.43 32.85
C PHE A 147 55.51 17.96 32.83
N SER A 148 54.72 17.51 33.81
CA SER A 148 54.18 16.14 33.84
C SER A 148 53.24 15.85 32.68
N TYR A 149 52.49 16.86 32.21
CA TYR A 149 51.65 16.74 31.03
C TYR A 149 52.46 16.74 29.73
N TYR A 150 53.44 17.65 29.62
CA TYR A 150 54.29 17.80 28.42
C TYR A 150 55.16 16.58 28.13
N TYR A 151 55.64 15.88 29.17
CA TYR A 151 56.47 14.68 29.02
C TYR A 151 55.68 13.38 28.80
N ASN A 152 54.33 13.43 28.80
CA ASN A 152 53.51 12.24 28.63
C ASN A 152 52.98 12.11 27.19
N PRO A 153 53.43 11.13 26.39
CA PRO A 153 52.98 10.96 25.01
C PRO A 153 51.49 10.58 24.89
N LEU A 154 50.82 10.19 25.99
CA LEU A 154 49.39 9.86 26.04
C LEU A 154 48.48 11.10 26.24
N SER A 155 49.05 12.32 26.28
CA SER A 155 48.30 13.58 26.31
C SER A 155 47.47 13.82 25.03
N TYR A 156 47.84 13.16 23.94
CA TYR A 156 47.03 13.11 22.73
C TYR A 156 45.87 12.15 22.97
N SER A 157 44.67 12.69 23.18
CA SER A 157 43.45 11.90 23.38
C SER A 157 43.36 10.79 22.34
N SER A 158 43.17 9.54 22.78
CA SER A 158 42.98 8.42 21.86
C SER A 158 41.81 8.73 20.94
N PHE A 159 42.15 8.82 19.66
CA PHE A 159 41.28 9.10 18.54
C PHE A 159 39.98 8.29 18.63
N GLY A 160 38.84 8.98 18.50
CA GLY A 160 37.54 8.31 18.38
C GLY A 160 37.57 7.26 17.28
N THR A 161 36.80 6.19 17.45
CA THR A 161 36.72 5.15 16.41
C THR A 161 35.91 5.69 15.24
N TYR A 162 36.53 5.78 14.07
CA TYR A 162 35.83 6.11 12.84
C TYR A 162 34.93 4.92 12.46
N VAL A 163 33.62 5.17 12.35
CA VAL A 163 32.67 4.17 11.86
C VAL A 163 32.63 4.30 10.34
N GLU A 164 33.12 3.29 9.64
CA GLU A 164 33.09 3.28 8.17
C GLU A 164 31.65 3.36 7.65
N PRO A 165 31.37 4.20 6.63
CA PRO A 165 30.06 4.27 6.05
C PRO A 165 29.76 2.99 5.25
N SER A 166 28.66 2.33 5.56
CA SER A 166 28.06 1.29 4.73
C SER A 166 26.80 1.84 4.08
N SER A 167 26.66 1.67 2.76
CA SER A 167 25.46 2.09 2.03
C SER A 167 24.69 0.88 1.53
N THR A 168 23.39 0.82 1.80
CA THR A 168 22.48 -0.18 1.25
C THR A 168 21.47 0.52 0.33
N THR A 169 21.39 0.07 -0.92
CA THR A 169 20.40 0.56 -1.88
C THR A 169 19.21 -0.39 -1.93
N TYR A 170 18.02 0.16 -1.69
CA TYR A 170 16.75 -0.54 -1.79
C TYR A 170 16.02 -0.07 -3.05
N SER A 171 15.45 -1.00 -3.81
CA SER A 171 14.59 -0.69 -4.95
C SER A 171 13.17 -1.13 -4.62
N TYR A 172 12.19 -0.24 -4.77
CA TYR A 172 10.78 -0.55 -4.55
C TYR A 172 9.90 -0.04 -5.69
N LYS A 173 8.77 -0.71 -5.91
CA LYS A 173 7.80 -0.38 -6.97
C LYS A 173 6.59 0.33 -6.39
N THR A 174 6.13 1.38 -7.07
CA THR A 174 4.86 2.05 -6.80
C THR A 174 3.91 1.81 -7.96
N TYR A 175 2.79 1.13 -7.71
CA TYR A 175 1.75 0.89 -8.72
C TYR A 175 0.67 1.96 -8.61
N ILE A 176 0.30 2.57 -9.73
CA ILE A 176 -0.87 3.44 -9.82
C ILE A 176 -2.02 2.61 -10.37
N VAL A 177 -3.08 2.46 -9.57
CA VAL A 177 -4.26 1.66 -9.91
C VAL A 177 -5.47 2.57 -10.00
N GLU A 178 -6.23 2.39 -11.08
CA GLU A 178 -7.51 3.03 -11.29
C GLU A 178 -8.61 1.97 -11.15
N THR A 179 -9.59 2.24 -10.29
CA THR A 179 -10.78 1.41 -10.16
C THR A 179 -12.00 2.19 -10.60
N VAL A 180 -12.74 1.64 -11.54
CA VAL A 180 -13.96 2.22 -12.10
C VAL A 180 -15.15 1.35 -11.79
N VAL A 181 -16.30 1.98 -11.54
CA VAL A 181 -17.56 1.32 -11.23
C VAL A 181 -18.56 1.67 -12.32
N TYR A 182 -19.19 0.66 -12.91
CA TYR A 182 -20.20 0.81 -13.94
C TYR A 182 -21.53 0.18 -13.54
N ASP A 183 -22.62 0.85 -13.91
CA ASP A 183 -23.97 0.31 -13.98
C ASP A 183 -24.35 0.11 -15.45
N LEU A 184 -24.45 -1.15 -15.86
CA LEU A 184 -24.72 -1.56 -17.24
C LEU A 184 -26.20 -1.40 -17.64
N ASN A 185 -27.10 -1.16 -16.68
CA ASN A 185 -28.51 -0.89 -16.95
C ASN A 185 -28.74 0.55 -17.41
N GLN A 186 -27.79 1.46 -17.15
CA GLN A 186 -27.89 2.85 -17.61
C GLN A 186 -27.61 2.98 -19.10
N LYS A 187 -28.05 4.11 -19.66
CA LYS A 187 -27.76 4.49 -21.05
C LYS A 187 -26.26 4.70 -21.24
N GLU A 188 -25.79 4.46 -22.46
CA GLU A 188 -24.41 4.77 -22.84
C GLU A 188 -24.09 6.23 -22.53
N GLY A 189 -22.97 6.47 -21.84
CA GLY A 189 -22.58 7.79 -21.32
C GLY A 189 -22.96 8.05 -19.85
N GLU A 190 -23.95 7.34 -19.30
CA GLU A 190 -24.39 7.47 -17.89
C GLU A 190 -23.97 6.28 -17.02
N GLN A 191 -23.39 5.25 -17.63
CA GLN A 191 -23.02 4.00 -16.93
C GLN A 191 -21.91 4.17 -15.89
N LEU A 192 -21.04 5.18 -16.02
CA LEU A 192 -19.91 5.36 -15.12
C LEU A 192 -20.38 5.97 -13.79
N LEU A 193 -20.31 5.18 -12.72
CA LEU A 193 -20.75 5.58 -11.38
C LEU A 193 -19.63 6.11 -10.50
N ALA A 194 -18.40 5.61 -10.64
CA ALA A 194 -17.27 6.10 -9.86
C ALA A 194 -15.93 5.81 -10.53
N VAL A 195 -14.94 6.66 -10.22
CA VAL A 195 -13.53 6.51 -10.57
C VAL A 195 -12.70 6.77 -9.33
N ILE A 196 -11.80 5.84 -9.00
CA ILE A 196 -10.91 5.93 -7.85
C ILE A 196 -9.50 5.68 -8.33
N THR A 197 -8.60 6.62 -8.09
CA THR A 197 -7.17 6.44 -8.34
C THR A 197 -6.43 6.28 -7.02
N ALA A 198 -5.57 5.26 -6.95
CA ALA A 198 -4.77 4.98 -5.77
C ALA A 198 -3.35 4.56 -6.15
N SER A 199 -2.39 4.94 -5.31
CA SER A 199 -1.01 4.49 -5.39
C SER A 199 -0.72 3.43 -4.33
N ILE A 200 0.08 2.45 -4.72
CA ILE A 200 0.39 1.23 -3.98
C ILE A 200 1.91 1.09 -3.95
N GLU A 201 2.51 1.38 -2.81
CA GLU A 201 3.94 1.19 -2.60
C GLU A 201 4.19 -0.25 -2.12
N ASP A 202 4.98 -0.99 -2.89
CA ASP A 202 5.60 -2.28 -2.57
C ASP A 202 4.74 -3.27 -1.74
N PRO A 203 3.86 -4.05 -2.39
CA PRO A 203 2.96 -4.97 -1.71
C PRO A 203 3.67 -6.27 -1.28
N TYR A 204 4.60 -6.20 -0.32
CA TYR A 204 5.32 -7.37 0.21
C TYR A 204 4.38 -8.46 0.78
N ASN A 205 3.22 -8.07 1.31
CA ASN A 205 2.18 -8.98 1.79
C ASN A 205 0.89 -8.72 1.03
N LEU A 206 0.63 -9.56 0.03
CA LEU A 206 -0.46 -9.41 -0.92
C LEU A 206 -1.85 -9.44 -0.26
N ASP A 207 -2.08 -10.34 0.70
CA ASP A 207 -3.39 -10.47 1.36
C ASP A 207 -3.70 -9.25 2.23
N LYS A 208 -2.74 -8.82 3.05
CA LYS A 208 -2.88 -7.62 3.88
C LYS A 208 -3.08 -6.38 3.01
N PHE A 209 -2.37 -6.32 1.89
CA PHE A 209 -2.49 -5.27 0.91
C PHE A 209 -3.89 -5.24 0.28
N ALA A 210 -4.35 -6.37 -0.28
CA ALA A 210 -5.65 -6.53 -0.90
C ALA A 210 -6.78 -6.12 0.05
N LYS A 211 -6.75 -6.61 1.29
CA LYS A 211 -7.71 -6.27 2.34
C LYS A 211 -7.73 -4.78 2.67
N THR A 212 -6.54 -4.19 2.85
CA THR A 212 -6.42 -2.76 3.18
C THR A 212 -6.90 -1.90 2.02
N TYR A 213 -6.56 -2.28 0.79
CA TYR A 213 -6.96 -1.58 -0.42
C TYR A 213 -8.48 -1.64 -0.62
N ALA A 214 -9.07 -2.85 -0.60
CA ALA A 214 -10.51 -3.05 -0.72
C ALA A 214 -11.29 -2.25 0.33
N LYS A 215 -10.82 -2.27 1.59
CA LYS A 215 -11.43 -1.48 2.66
C LYS A 215 -11.35 0.02 2.41
N LYS A 216 -10.21 0.52 1.93
CA LYS A 216 -10.04 1.95 1.59
C LYS A 216 -10.92 2.36 0.42
N LEU A 217 -10.98 1.53 -0.63
CA LEU A 217 -11.79 1.76 -1.83
C LEU A 217 -13.28 1.87 -1.47
N VAL A 218 -13.82 0.88 -0.74
CA VAL A 218 -15.22 0.92 -0.33
C VAL A 218 -15.48 2.08 0.64
N LYS A 219 -14.51 2.44 1.49
CA LYS A 219 -14.63 3.61 2.37
C LYS A 219 -14.64 4.93 1.59
N SER A 220 -13.89 5.08 0.50
CA SER A 220 -13.91 6.29 -0.33
C SER A 220 -15.23 6.48 -1.10
N LEU A 221 -16.03 5.43 -1.23
CA LEU A 221 -17.32 5.44 -1.91
C LEU A 221 -18.50 5.76 -0.99
N LYS A 222 -18.28 5.90 0.33
CA LYS A 222 -19.27 6.42 1.28
C LYS A 222 -19.21 7.94 1.25
#